data_AF-A0A8D0MCT4-F1
#
_entry.id   AF-A0A8D0MCT4-F1
#
_cell.length_a   1.000
_cell.length_b   1.000
_cell.length_c   1.000
_cell.angle_alpha   90.00
_cell.angle_beta   90.00
_cell.angle_gamma   90.00
#
_symmetry.space_group_name_H-M   'P 1'
#
loop_
_entity.id
_entity.type
_entity.pdbx_description
1 polymer ?
#
loop_
_entity_poly.entity_id
_entity_poly.type
_entity_poly.pdbx_seq_one_letter_code
_entity_poly.pdbx_strand_id
1 'polypeptide(L)'
;MSSKHQLLAFVSLLETSKPYLVNCVRVPALQSLLLFSRSLDTNGDCSRLVADGWLELQLADGESAVRLLAATLRLRAQWESAMDGQLAQARRRRRQRLDDNEEEEAAPGQREEVVVALSKELLQFMASKVSYSLRRLTGLEVQNLYVGPQTITAAPSLPGLFGSSATSPHPTKGGYAVTDFLTYNCLTSNADLYSDCLRTFWTCPHCELHVPLTPLERIAHENTCPQAPRDAPPGAEEAAPEPLRKVSDLQRPYHCKACQKDFLFTPTDVLRHQRQHV
;
A
#
# COMPACT_ATOMS: atom_id res chain seq x y z
N MET A 1 12.20 -6.11 -12.16
CA MET A 1 11.13 -5.52 -11.33
C MET A 1 9.89 -5.40 -12.18
N SER A 2 8.73 -5.87 -11.71
CA SER A 2 7.44 -5.81 -12.41
C SER A 2 6.35 -5.41 -11.42
N SER A 3 5.33 -4.69 -11.89
CA SER A 3 4.16 -4.34 -11.07
C SER A 3 3.01 -5.34 -11.21
N LYS A 4 3.23 -6.45 -11.91
CA LYS A 4 2.17 -7.40 -12.31
C LYS A 4 2.31 -8.77 -11.62
N HIS A 5 3.06 -8.86 -10.53
CA HIS A 5 3.15 -10.11 -9.79
C HIS A 5 1.79 -10.43 -9.15
N GLN A 6 1.36 -11.69 -9.29
CA GLN A 6 0.06 -12.17 -8.82
C GLN A 6 0.26 -13.34 -7.87
N LEU A 7 -0.60 -13.44 -6.87
CA LEU A 7 -0.77 -14.63 -6.04
C LEU A 7 -2.05 -15.35 -6.45
N LEU A 8 -2.07 -16.65 -6.16
CA LEU A 8 -3.23 -17.49 -6.35
C LEU A 8 -3.81 -17.80 -4.98
N ALA A 9 -4.96 -17.22 -4.67
CA ALA A 9 -5.76 -17.61 -3.52
C ALA A 9 -6.68 -18.77 -3.93
N PHE A 10 -6.86 -19.75 -3.05
CA PHE A 10 -7.74 -20.90 -3.29
C PHE A 10 -8.55 -21.18 -2.03
N VAL A 11 -9.75 -21.75 -2.20
CA VAL A 11 -10.65 -22.05 -1.08
C VAL A 11 -10.44 -23.47 -0.56
N SER A 12 -10.25 -24.43 -1.46
CA SER A 12 -10.08 -25.83 -1.08
C SER A 12 -8.96 -26.51 -1.87
N LEU A 13 -8.29 -27.45 -1.19
CA LEU A 13 -7.29 -28.34 -1.75
C LEU A 13 -7.91 -29.73 -1.87
N LEU A 14 -7.98 -30.27 -3.08
CA LEU A 14 -8.44 -31.62 -3.33
C LEU A 14 -7.25 -32.54 -3.53
N GLU A 15 -7.00 -33.43 -2.57
CA GLU A 15 -5.94 -34.43 -2.67
C GLU A 15 -6.47 -35.68 -3.36
N THR A 16 -5.88 -36.03 -4.50
CA THR A 16 -6.08 -37.30 -5.19
C THR A 16 -4.73 -38.01 -5.29
N SER A 17 -4.24 -38.33 -6.50
CA SER A 17 -2.84 -38.73 -6.71
C SER A 17 -1.88 -37.53 -6.71
N LYS A 18 -2.39 -36.32 -6.98
CA LYS A 18 -1.70 -35.03 -6.87
C LYS A 18 -2.64 -34.01 -6.22
N PRO A 19 -2.11 -33.01 -5.52
CA PRO A 19 -2.91 -31.93 -4.95
C PRO A 19 -3.45 -31.01 -6.06
N TYR A 20 -4.76 -30.79 -6.07
CA TYR A 20 -5.44 -29.85 -6.96
C TYR A 20 -6.02 -28.68 -6.17
N LEU A 21 -5.81 -27.46 -6.66
CA LEU A 21 -6.41 -26.26 -6.09
C LEU A 21 -7.79 -26.04 -6.71
N VAL A 22 -8.81 -25.88 -5.87
CA VAL A 22 -10.20 -25.67 -6.29
C VAL A 22 -10.63 -24.25 -5.88
N ASN A 23 -11.43 -23.62 -6.74
CA ASN A 23 -11.90 -22.24 -6.59
C ASN A 23 -10.74 -21.24 -6.44
N CYS A 24 -9.94 -21.12 -7.49
CA CYS A 24 -8.78 -20.25 -7.50
C CYS A 24 -9.13 -18.83 -7.98
N VAL A 25 -8.63 -17.82 -7.27
CA VAL A 25 -8.72 -16.40 -7.64
C VAL A 25 -7.33 -15.80 -7.70
N ARG A 26 -7.07 -15.00 -8.74
CA ARG A 26 -5.83 -14.24 -8.88
C ARG A 26 -5.94 -12.92 -8.14
N VAL A 27 -4.95 -12.62 -7.31
CA VAL A 27 -4.89 -11.36 -6.55
C VAL A 27 -3.54 -10.66 -6.73
N PRO A 28 -3.49 -9.31 -6.71
CA PRO A 28 -2.23 -8.55 -6.71
C PRO A 28 -1.34 -8.95 -5.54
N ALA A 29 -0.09 -9.36 -5.81
CA ALA A 29 0.73 -9.97 -4.77
C ALA A 29 1.11 -8.99 -3.65
N LEU A 30 1.62 -7.81 -4.00
CA LEU A 30 2.14 -6.85 -3.02
C LEU A 30 1.03 -6.36 -2.08
N GLN A 31 -0.07 -5.88 -2.63
CA GLN A 31 -1.17 -5.30 -1.86
C GLN A 31 -1.84 -6.35 -0.98
N SER A 32 -2.05 -7.56 -1.49
CA SER A 32 -2.63 -8.65 -0.70
C SER A 32 -1.69 -9.10 0.43
N LEU A 33 -0.38 -9.20 0.19
CA LEU A 33 0.56 -9.52 1.26
C LEU A 33 0.60 -8.41 2.31
N LEU A 34 0.65 -7.14 1.89
CA LEU A 34 0.65 -6.01 2.81
C LEU A 34 -0.63 -5.94 3.66
N LEU A 35 -1.81 -6.26 3.14
CA LEU A 35 -3.07 -6.20 3.90
C LEU A 35 -3.37 -7.46 4.74
N PHE A 36 -2.94 -8.65 4.30
CA PHE A 36 -3.40 -9.92 4.90
C PHE A 36 -2.31 -10.77 5.54
N SER A 37 -1.02 -10.44 5.38
CA SER A 37 0.04 -11.17 6.07
C SER A 37 -0.09 -11.05 7.59
N ARG A 38 0.36 -12.09 8.29
CA ARG A 38 0.43 -12.11 9.75
C ARG A 38 1.65 -11.35 10.25
N SER A 39 2.78 -11.48 9.55
CA SER A 39 4.00 -10.76 9.91
C SER A 39 4.66 -10.14 8.68
N LEU A 40 5.00 -8.86 8.79
CA LEU A 40 5.79 -8.07 7.87
C LEU A 40 7.07 -7.65 8.56
N ASP A 41 8.18 -8.00 7.96
CA ASP A 41 9.52 -7.68 8.41
C ASP A 41 10.17 -6.75 7.40
N THR A 42 10.85 -5.70 7.85
CA THR A 42 11.44 -4.67 6.96
C THR A 42 12.90 -4.40 7.31
N ASN A 43 13.64 -3.81 6.36
CA ASN A 43 14.93 -3.15 6.59
C ASN A 43 14.73 -1.66 6.95
N GLY A 44 15.79 -0.97 7.37
CA GLY A 44 15.77 0.48 7.67
C GLY A 44 15.14 1.33 6.57
N ASP A 45 15.58 1.17 5.31
CA ASP A 45 15.05 1.94 4.18
C ASP A 45 13.66 1.52 3.68
N CYS A 46 13.03 0.50 4.29
CA CYS A 46 11.76 -0.11 3.87
C CYS A 46 11.73 -0.68 2.44
N SER A 47 12.85 -0.69 1.71
CA SER A 47 12.98 -1.19 0.34
C SER A 47 12.88 -2.71 0.23
N ARG A 48 13.21 -3.44 1.31
CA ARG A 48 13.09 -4.89 1.42
C ARG A 48 12.06 -5.24 2.48
N LEU A 49 11.04 -5.98 2.07
CA LEU A 49 10.04 -6.54 2.97
C LEU A 49 10.02 -8.06 2.89
N VAL A 50 9.75 -8.70 4.02
CA VAL A 50 9.51 -10.13 4.09
C VAL A 50 8.15 -10.39 4.71
N ALA A 51 7.29 -11.07 3.97
CA ALA A 51 5.97 -11.48 4.40
C ALA A 51 6.01 -12.92 4.95
N ASP A 52 5.43 -13.10 6.13
CA ASP A 52 5.26 -14.36 6.87
C ASP A 52 6.56 -15.18 7.04
N GLY A 53 7.72 -14.52 6.94
CA GLY A 53 9.04 -15.14 7.10
C GLY A 53 9.52 -15.99 5.91
N TRP A 54 8.86 -15.95 4.75
CA TRP A 54 9.24 -16.80 3.61
C TRP A 54 9.15 -16.14 2.23
N LEU A 55 8.36 -15.07 2.07
CA LEU A 55 8.27 -14.31 0.83
C LEU A 55 9.00 -12.98 0.94
N GLU A 56 10.01 -12.78 0.11
CA GLU A 56 10.72 -11.52 -0.02
C GLU A 56 10.10 -10.67 -1.14
N LEU A 57 9.89 -9.40 -0.82
CA LEU A 57 9.44 -8.33 -1.69
C LEU A 57 10.54 -7.27 -1.71
N GLN A 58 11.08 -6.95 -2.88
CA GLN A 58 12.05 -5.87 -3.03
C GLN A 58 11.46 -4.78 -3.91
N LEU A 59 11.27 -3.60 -3.35
CA LEU A 59 10.79 -2.43 -4.07
C LEU A 59 11.97 -1.68 -4.69
N ALA A 60 11.73 -1.10 -5.87
CA ALA A 60 12.74 -0.29 -6.55
C ALA A 60 12.94 1.08 -5.87
N ASP A 61 11.90 1.59 -5.21
CA ASP A 61 11.88 2.91 -4.58
C ASP A 61 11.47 2.80 -3.10
N GLY A 62 12.33 3.30 -2.22
CA GLY A 62 12.10 3.34 -0.78
C GLY A 62 10.98 4.31 -0.40
N GLU A 63 10.80 5.41 -1.12
CA GLU A 63 9.75 6.36 -0.82
C GLU A 63 8.35 5.79 -1.08
N SER A 64 8.19 5.11 -2.21
CA SER A 64 6.96 4.38 -2.52
C SER A 64 6.71 3.25 -1.53
N ALA A 65 7.76 2.58 -1.04
CA ALA A 65 7.62 1.56 -0.01
C ALA A 65 7.11 2.14 1.32
N VAL A 66 7.66 3.27 1.76
CA VAL A 66 7.24 4.00 2.96
C VAL A 66 5.78 4.44 2.86
N ARG A 67 5.37 5.05 1.74
CA ARG A 67 3.98 5.45 1.49
C ARG A 67 3.01 4.27 1.52
N LEU A 68 3.39 3.15 0.90
CA LEU A 68 2.58 1.92 0.91
C LEU A 68 2.45 1.35 2.33
N LEU A 69 3.53 1.35 3.11
CA LEU A 69 3.50 0.89 4.50
C LEU A 69 2.64 1.78 5.39
N ALA A 70 2.74 3.10 5.27
CA ALA A 70 1.89 4.05 5.97
C ALA A 70 0.40 3.82 5.62
N ALA A 71 0.08 3.72 4.32
CA ALA A 71 -1.27 3.40 3.87
C ALA A 71 -1.76 2.04 4.41
N THR A 72 -0.89 1.03 4.42
CA THR A 72 -1.22 -0.31 4.94
C THR A 72 -1.56 -0.27 6.44
N LEU A 73 -0.75 0.42 7.24
CA LEU A 73 -0.97 0.58 8.67
C LEU A 73 -2.30 1.27 8.94
N ARG A 74 -2.57 2.37 8.23
CA ARG A 74 -3.82 3.11 8.33
C ARG A 74 -5.03 2.25 7.94
N LEU A 75 -4.97 1.58 6.79
CA LEU A 75 -6.06 0.75 6.28
C LEU A 75 -6.38 -0.43 7.19
N ARG A 76 -5.34 -1.13 7.69
CA ARG A 76 -5.54 -2.24 8.65
C ARG A 76 -6.17 -1.74 9.95
N ALA A 77 -5.71 -0.62 10.50
CA ALA A 77 -6.27 -0.05 11.72
C ALA A 77 -7.73 0.41 11.54
N GLN A 78 -8.05 1.06 10.42
CA GLN A 78 -9.42 1.47 10.09
C GLN A 78 -10.33 0.25 9.89
N TRP A 79 -9.85 -0.79 9.21
CA TRP A 79 -10.59 -2.02 8.99
C TRP A 79 -10.87 -2.73 10.33
N GLU A 80 -9.87 -2.90 11.17
CA GLU A 80 -10.03 -3.50 12.51
C GLU A 80 -11.03 -2.71 13.36
N SER A 81 -10.90 -1.39 13.42
CA SER A 81 -11.83 -0.52 14.14
C SER A 81 -13.28 -0.61 13.61
N ALA A 82 -13.44 -0.68 12.28
CA ALA A 82 -14.76 -0.86 11.66
C ALA A 82 -15.37 -2.22 12.02
N MET A 83 -14.58 -3.31 11.98
CA MET A 83 -15.05 -4.65 12.37
C MET A 83 -15.43 -4.71 13.86
N ASP A 84 -14.59 -4.16 14.74
CA ASP A 84 -14.88 -4.11 16.17
C ASP A 84 -16.15 -3.32 16.47
N GLY A 85 -16.37 -2.21 15.77
CA GLY A 85 -17.61 -1.45 15.84
C GLY A 85 -18.85 -2.28 15.46
N GLN A 86 -18.77 -3.05 14.36
CA GLN A 86 -19.85 -3.93 13.92
C GLN A 86 -20.11 -5.07 14.90
N LEU A 87 -19.05 -5.71 15.42
CA LEU A 87 -19.16 -6.78 16.41
C LEU A 87 -19.74 -6.27 17.74
N ALA A 88 -19.31 -5.09 18.20
CA ALA A 88 -19.84 -4.45 19.39
C ALA A 88 -21.34 -4.14 19.23
N GLN A 89 -21.77 -3.67 18.06
CA GLN A 89 -23.19 -3.43 17.77
C GLN A 89 -23.99 -4.73 17.73
N ALA A 90 -23.49 -5.78 17.07
CA ALA A 90 -24.15 -7.08 17.05
C ALA A 90 -24.34 -7.64 18.48
N ARG A 91 -23.33 -7.47 19.34
CA ARG A 91 -23.42 -7.81 20.77
C ARG A 91 -24.46 -6.97 21.51
N ARG A 92 -24.53 -5.65 21.27
CA ARG A 92 -25.54 -4.75 21.86
C ARG A 92 -26.95 -5.13 21.44
N ARG A 93 -27.20 -5.32 20.14
CA ARG A 93 -28.49 -5.78 19.59
C ARG A 93 -28.93 -7.11 20.18
N ARG A 94 -28.00 -8.05 20.37
CA ARG A 94 -28.29 -9.33 21.02
C ARG A 94 -28.68 -9.18 22.49
N ARG A 95 -28.10 -8.21 23.21
CA ARG A 95 -28.44 -7.90 24.61
C ARG A 95 -29.77 -7.15 24.73
N GLN A 96 -30.01 -6.15 23.89
CA GLN A 96 -31.28 -5.39 23.85
C GLN A 96 -32.49 -6.24 23.42
N ARG A 97 -32.29 -7.36 22.72
CA ARG A 97 -33.38 -8.32 22.47
C ARG A 97 -33.77 -9.17 23.69
N LEU A 98 -32.98 -9.11 24.76
CA LEU A 98 -33.22 -9.87 26.00
C LEU A 98 -33.79 -8.97 27.11
N ASP A 99 -33.54 -7.66 27.04
CA ASP A 99 -34.13 -6.65 27.91
C ASP A 99 -35.14 -5.85 27.06
N ASP A 100 -36.44 -6.06 27.24
CA ASP A 100 -37.57 -5.43 26.50
C ASP A 100 -37.68 -3.89 26.70
N ASN A 101 -36.57 -3.15 26.64
CA ASN A 101 -36.55 -1.70 26.59
C ASN A 101 -36.15 -1.24 25.19
N GLU A 102 -37.16 -0.85 24.43
CA GLU A 102 -37.04 0.05 23.30
C GLU A 102 -36.39 1.34 23.80
N GLU A 103 -35.15 1.62 23.39
CA GLU A 103 -34.77 2.91 22.79
C GLU A 103 -33.28 3.01 22.44
N GLU A 104 -33.05 3.86 21.46
CA GLU A 104 -31.77 4.38 20.95
C GLU A 104 -31.07 3.55 19.84
N GLU A 105 -31.72 3.52 18.67
CA GLU A 105 -31.03 3.36 17.39
C GLU A 105 -30.02 4.51 17.19
N ALA A 106 -28.76 4.29 17.57
CA ALA A 106 -27.67 5.15 17.13
C ALA A 106 -27.66 5.24 15.59
N ALA A 107 -27.71 6.47 15.07
CA ALA A 107 -27.92 6.81 13.66
C ALA A 107 -27.12 5.91 12.69
N PRO A 108 -27.79 5.07 11.86
CA PRO A 108 -27.12 4.13 10.96
C PRO A 108 -26.29 4.80 9.85
N GLY A 109 -26.61 6.04 9.47
CA GLY A 109 -26.02 6.73 8.32
C GLY A 109 -24.50 6.99 8.41
N GLN A 110 -24.02 7.46 9.57
CA GLN A 110 -22.58 7.80 9.73
C GLN A 110 -21.67 6.59 9.62
N ARG A 111 -22.16 5.38 9.95
CA ARG A 111 -21.35 4.15 9.92
C ARG A 111 -21.26 3.57 8.52
N GLU A 112 -22.37 3.61 7.80
CA GLU A 112 -22.41 3.16 6.41
C GLU A 112 -21.48 4.04 5.55
N GLU A 113 -21.46 5.35 5.80
CA GLU A 113 -20.51 6.28 5.17
C GLU A 113 -19.05 5.90 5.44
N VAL A 114 -18.69 5.57 6.68
CA VAL A 114 -17.32 5.14 7.04
C VAL A 114 -16.94 3.84 6.33
N VAL A 115 -17.84 2.86 6.25
CA VAL A 115 -17.57 1.59 5.56
C VAL A 115 -17.43 1.80 4.05
N VAL A 116 -18.25 2.66 3.46
CA VAL A 116 -18.17 3.01 2.04
C VAL A 116 -16.86 3.74 1.75
N ALA A 117 -16.44 4.69 2.60
CA ALA A 117 -15.15 5.38 2.46
C ALA A 117 -13.98 4.38 2.53
N LEU A 118 -13.96 3.52 3.55
CA LEU A 118 -12.94 2.47 3.68
C LEU A 118 -12.90 1.54 2.45
N SER A 119 -14.06 1.15 1.92
CA SER A 119 -14.12 0.29 0.74
C SER A 119 -13.49 0.95 -0.50
N LYS A 120 -13.68 2.27 -0.67
CA LYS A 120 -13.06 3.04 -1.75
C LYS A 120 -11.55 3.12 -1.59
N GLU A 121 -11.07 3.41 -0.38
CA GLU A 121 -9.63 3.45 -0.10
C GLU A 121 -8.97 2.09 -0.33
N LEU A 122 -9.60 0.99 0.10
CA LEU A 122 -9.11 -0.37 -0.14
C LEU A 122 -9.03 -0.70 -1.63
N LEU A 123 -10.05 -0.35 -2.41
CA LEU A 123 -10.04 -0.54 -3.86
C LEU A 123 -8.92 0.26 -4.54
N GLN A 124 -8.72 1.49 -4.09
CA GLN A 124 -7.64 2.35 -4.59
C GLN A 124 -6.26 1.79 -4.25
N PHE A 125 -6.08 1.32 -3.01
CA PHE A 125 -4.84 0.68 -2.58
C PHE A 125 -4.55 -0.56 -3.42
N MET A 126 -5.56 -1.41 -3.67
CA MET A 126 -5.45 -2.59 -4.52
C MET A 126 -5.12 -2.26 -6.00
N ALA A 127 -5.50 -1.07 -6.47
CA ALA A 127 -5.22 -0.59 -7.82
C ALA A 127 -3.84 0.09 -7.99
N SER A 128 -3.14 0.36 -6.88
CA SER A 128 -1.80 0.98 -6.90
C SER A 128 -0.82 0.17 -7.74
N LYS A 129 -0.01 0.85 -8.55
CA LYS A 129 1.00 0.21 -9.41
C LYS A 129 2.38 0.59 -8.92
N VAL A 130 3.06 -0.35 -8.31
CA VAL A 130 4.44 -0.17 -7.83
C VAL A 130 5.31 -1.26 -8.43
N SER A 131 6.54 -0.91 -8.78
CA SER A 131 7.50 -1.87 -9.34
C SER A 131 8.26 -2.57 -8.22
N TYR A 132 8.20 -3.91 -8.20
CA TYR A 132 8.87 -4.73 -7.20
C TYR A 132 9.34 -6.05 -7.79
N SER A 133 10.13 -6.81 -7.04
CA SER A 133 10.39 -8.22 -7.29
C SER A 133 9.76 -9.03 -6.17
N LEU A 134 9.33 -10.24 -6.51
CA LEU A 134 8.80 -11.20 -5.57
C LEU A 134 9.64 -12.47 -5.67
N ARG A 135 10.19 -12.91 -4.54
CA ARG A 135 11.03 -14.09 -4.46
C ARG A 135 10.68 -14.92 -3.22
N ARG A 136 10.70 -16.24 -3.36
CA ARG A 136 10.66 -17.16 -2.21
C ARG A 136 12.06 -17.30 -1.62
N LEU A 137 12.16 -17.10 -0.30
CA LEU A 137 13.39 -17.31 0.44
C LEU A 137 13.73 -18.81 0.53
N THR A 138 15.02 -19.11 0.44
CA THR A 138 15.55 -20.46 0.66
C THR A 138 15.68 -20.77 2.15
N GLY A 139 15.78 -22.04 2.53
CA GLY A 139 15.90 -22.43 3.94
C GLY A 139 17.11 -21.80 4.64
N LEU A 140 18.23 -21.63 3.93
CA LEU A 140 19.43 -20.97 4.47
C LEU A 140 19.23 -19.47 4.68
N GLU A 141 18.54 -18.81 3.75
CA GLU A 141 18.22 -17.38 3.87
C GLU A 141 17.26 -17.11 5.02
N VAL A 142 16.29 -18.00 5.26
CA VAL A 142 15.35 -17.90 6.40
C VAL A 142 16.09 -18.03 7.74
N GLN A 143 17.11 -18.88 7.82
CA GLN A 143 17.92 -19.04 9.04
C GLN A 143 18.75 -17.79 9.37
N ASN A 144 19.25 -17.09 8.35
CA ASN A 144 20.08 -15.88 8.50
C ASN A 144 19.30 -14.59 8.23
N LEU A 145 17.97 -14.64 8.32
CA LEU A 145 17.11 -13.55 7.90
C LEU A 145 17.15 -12.35 8.84
N TYR A 146 17.30 -12.62 10.13
CA TYR A 146 17.15 -11.63 11.19
C TYR A 146 18.48 -11.26 11.81
N VAL A 147 18.62 -9.99 12.19
CA VAL A 147 19.79 -9.47 12.89
C VAL A 147 19.95 -10.14 14.27
N GLY A 148 18.83 -10.57 14.87
CA GLY A 148 18.79 -11.16 16.20
C GLY A 148 18.62 -10.10 17.29
N PRO A 149 18.55 -10.48 18.57
CA PRO A 149 18.33 -9.55 19.68
C PRO A 149 19.46 -8.51 19.73
N GLN A 150 19.14 -7.25 19.45
CA GLN A 150 20.10 -6.16 19.50
C GLN A 150 20.46 -5.82 20.96
N THR A 151 21.75 -5.60 21.23
CA THR A 151 22.30 -5.15 22.53
C THR A 151 22.44 -3.63 22.62
N ILE A 152 22.23 -2.88 21.54
CA ILE A 152 22.45 -1.43 21.49
C ILE A 152 21.13 -0.68 21.62
N THR A 153 20.99 -0.05 22.77
CA THR A 153 19.91 0.80 23.27
C THR A 153 19.97 2.20 22.65
N ALA A 154 19.25 2.42 21.57
CA ALA A 154 18.60 3.69 21.34
C ALA A 154 17.34 3.39 20.53
N ALA A 155 16.21 3.17 21.21
CA ALA A 155 14.95 3.33 20.50
C ALA A 155 14.94 4.74 19.90
N PRO A 156 14.55 4.94 18.63
CA PRO A 156 14.24 6.27 18.15
C PRO A 156 13.08 6.81 18.98
N SER A 157 13.39 7.43 20.11
CA SER A 157 12.44 8.04 21.00
C SER A 157 12.11 9.40 20.42
N LEU A 158 11.01 9.46 19.69
CA LEU A 158 10.41 10.72 19.27
C LEU A 158 9.04 10.84 19.93
N PRO A 159 8.96 11.56 21.06
CA PRO A 159 7.70 11.91 21.69
C PRO A 159 6.82 12.69 20.69
N GLY A 160 5.57 12.27 20.52
CA GLY A 160 4.55 13.03 19.79
C GLY A 160 4.28 12.61 18.35
N LEU A 161 5.05 11.66 17.78
CA LEU A 161 4.81 11.15 16.41
C LEU A 161 4.21 9.73 16.39
N PHE A 162 4.55 8.90 17.37
CA PHE A 162 3.82 7.68 17.68
C PHE A 162 2.83 8.01 18.79
N GLY A 163 1.54 7.79 18.56
CA GLY A 163 0.54 7.92 19.61
C GLY A 163 0.88 6.99 20.77
N SER A 164 1.53 7.51 21.81
CA SER A 164 1.76 6.89 23.14
C SER A 164 2.33 5.47 23.24
N SER A 165 2.59 4.76 22.15
CA SER A 165 3.17 3.41 22.17
C SER A 165 4.66 3.50 21.86
N ALA A 166 5.48 3.40 22.90
CA ALA A 166 6.92 3.26 22.75
C ALA A 166 7.21 1.99 21.94
N THR A 167 7.85 2.13 20.78
CA THR A 167 8.29 1.00 19.96
C THR A 167 9.26 0.15 20.77
N SER A 168 8.86 -1.06 21.12
CA SER A 168 9.70 -1.98 21.89
C SER A 168 10.60 -2.79 20.94
N PRO A 169 11.83 -3.13 21.34
CA PRO A 169 12.66 -4.01 20.54
C PRO A 169 12.04 -5.41 20.46
N HIS A 170 12.04 -6.03 19.29
CA HIS A 170 11.48 -7.38 19.13
C HIS A 170 12.43 -8.41 19.79
N PRO A 171 11.93 -9.29 20.69
CA PRO A 171 12.79 -10.13 21.55
C PRO A 171 13.65 -11.16 20.79
N THR A 172 13.17 -11.67 19.66
CA THR A 172 13.86 -12.71 18.88
C THR A 172 14.45 -12.22 17.55
N LYS A 173 13.69 -11.40 16.79
CA LYS A 173 14.08 -10.90 15.47
C LYS A 173 15.07 -9.72 15.53
N GLY A 174 15.09 -8.98 16.63
CA GLY A 174 15.73 -7.65 16.67
C GLY A 174 14.88 -6.59 15.99
N GLY A 175 15.44 -5.40 15.80
CA GLY A 175 14.69 -4.24 15.28
C GLY A 175 13.59 -3.79 16.25
N TYR A 176 12.63 -3.03 15.75
CA TYR A 176 11.56 -2.41 16.54
C TYR A 176 10.19 -2.97 16.16
N ALA A 177 9.43 -3.46 17.12
CA ALA A 177 8.02 -3.81 16.94
C ALA A 177 7.20 -2.51 16.85
N VAL A 178 6.63 -2.24 15.68
CA VAL A 178 5.80 -1.05 15.42
C VAL A 178 4.33 -1.35 15.68
N THR A 179 3.87 -2.49 15.16
CA THR A 179 2.54 -3.06 15.42
C THR A 179 2.65 -4.56 15.61
N ASP A 180 1.55 -5.22 15.96
CA ASP A 180 1.50 -6.68 16.14
C ASP A 180 1.94 -7.47 14.90
N PHE A 181 1.81 -6.87 13.71
CA PHE A 181 2.19 -7.49 12.45
C PHE A 181 3.45 -6.89 11.83
N LEU A 182 3.88 -5.67 12.16
CA LEU A 182 5.01 -4.99 11.52
C LEU A 182 6.22 -4.88 12.45
N THR A 183 7.33 -5.49 12.04
CA THR A 183 8.65 -5.31 12.67
C THR A 183 9.55 -4.48 11.76
N TYR A 184 10.00 -3.34 12.25
CA TYR A 184 10.89 -2.43 11.55
C TYR A 184 12.36 -2.75 11.77
N ASN A 185 13.12 -2.73 10.69
CA ASN A 185 14.58 -2.92 10.69
C ASN A 185 15.07 -4.18 11.45
N CYS A 186 14.40 -5.31 11.18
CA CYS A 186 14.79 -6.60 11.75
C CYS A 186 15.57 -7.48 10.75
N LEU A 187 15.56 -7.14 9.47
CA LEU A 187 16.19 -7.93 8.41
C LEU A 187 17.70 -7.69 8.34
N THR A 188 18.46 -8.77 8.12
CA THR A 188 19.88 -8.67 7.77
C THR A 188 20.02 -8.03 6.39
N SER A 189 20.47 -6.79 6.39
CA SER A 189 20.70 -6.01 5.19
C SER A 189 22.16 -6.12 4.76
N ASN A 190 22.42 -6.34 3.46
CA ASN A 190 23.76 -6.14 2.89
C ASN A 190 24.08 -4.64 2.66
N ALA A 191 23.10 -3.75 2.86
CA ALA A 191 23.27 -2.31 2.76
C ALA A 191 23.86 -1.72 4.06
N ASP A 192 24.51 -0.57 3.90
CA ASP A 192 25.39 0.08 4.87
C ASP A 192 24.85 0.06 6.32
N LEU A 193 25.77 -0.23 7.25
CA LEU A 193 25.57 -0.24 8.72
C LEU A 193 24.89 1.04 9.27
N TYR A 194 24.85 2.11 8.49
CA TYR A 194 24.31 3.42 8.85
C TYR A 194 22.89 3.68 8.33
N SER A 195 22.34 2.81 7.47
CA SER A 195 21.01 2.96 6.84
C SER A 195 19.92 3.32 7.86
N ASP A 196 19.99 2.74 9.06
CA ASP A 196 19.02 2.94 10.14
C ASP A 196 18.97 4.36 10.70
N CYS A 197 20.06 5.11 10.55
CA CYS A 197 20.22 6.48 11.05
C CYS A 197 20.21 7.51 9.92
N LEU A 198 20.13 7.08 8.65
CA LEU A 198 20.11 8.00 7.51
C LEU A 198 18.80 8.76 7.47
N ARG A 199 18.89 10.07 7.71
CA ARG A 199 17.76 10.99 7.56
C ARG A 199 17.84 11.64 6.19
N THR A 200 16.75 11.55 5.45
CA THR A 200 16.61 12.20 4.15
C THR A 200 15.63 13.34 4.26
N PHE A 201 15.92 14.45 3.59
CA PHE A 201 14.98 15.56 3.52
C PHE A 201 13.71 15.10 2.80
N TRP A 202 12.59 15.28 3.47
CA TRP A 202 11.28 14.96 2.92
C TRP A 202 10.32 16.11 3.17
N THR A 203 9.50 16.38 2.17
CA THR A 203 8.41 17.35 2.27
C THR A 203 7.09 16.62 2.37
N CYS A 204 6.34 16.87 3.43
CA CYS A 204 5.01 16.28 3.59
C CYS A 204 4.05 16.80 2.51
N PRO A 205 3.36 15.94 1.75
CA PRO A 205 2.42 16.36 0.72
C PRO A 205 1.11 16.97 1.27
N HIS A 206 0.94 16.98 2.60
CA HIS A 206 -0.29 17.42 3.26
C HIS A 206 -0.12 18.69 4.08
N CYS A 207 0.96 18.80 4.84
CA CYS A 207 1.25 19.97 5.68
C CYS A 207 2.47 20.78 5.21
N GLU A 208 3.09 20.38 4.09
CA GLU A 208 4.28 21.03 3.49
C GLU A 208 5.50 21.10 4.42
N LEU A 209 5.51 20.33 5.51
CA LEU A 209 6.63 20.26 6.43
C LEU A 209 7.87 19.68 5.72
N HIS A 210 8.95 20.47 5.64
CA HIS A 210 10.22 20.07 5.04
C HIS A 210 11.30 19.88 6.11
N VAL A 211 11.59 18.63 6.48
CA VAL A 211 12.58 18.29 7.52
C VAL A 211 13.26 16.94 7.20
N PRO A 212 14.50 16.71 7.67
CA PRO A 212 15.17 15.43 7.48
C PRO A 212 14.61 14.38 8.45
N LEU A 213 13.98 13.34 7.92
CA LEU A 213 13.35 12.25 8.68
C LEU A 213 13.92 10.89 8.29
N THR A 214 13.87 9.94 9.23
CA THR A 214 14.04 8.52 8.90
C THR A 214 12.77 7.96 8.23
N PRO A 215 12.86 6.83 7.51
CA PRO A 215 11.69 6.15 6.94
C PRO A 215 10.59 5.88 7.98
N LEU A 216 10.98 5.42 9.18
CA LEU A 216 10.06 5.17 10.28
C LEU A 216 9.39 6.46 10.80
N GLU A 217 10.14 7.55 10.92
CA GLU A 217 9.63 8.87 11.32
C GLU A 217 8.61 9.42 10.30
N ARG A 218 8.89 9.21 9.00
CA ARG A 218 7.98 9.59 7.93
C ARG A 218 6.65 8.82 8.00
N ILE A 219 6.69 7.50 8.21
CA ILE A 219 5.48 6.68 8.40
C ILE A 219 4.65 7.22 9.57
N ALA A 220 5.29 7.53 10.69
CA ALA A 220 4.61 8.05 11.88
C ALA A 220 3.93 9.40 11.62
N HIS A 221 4.64 10.32 10.96
CA HIS A 221 4.10 11.60 10.56
C HIS A 221 2.92 11.44 9.59
N GLU A 222 3.04 10.64 8.53
CA GLU A 222 1.97 10.43 7.55
C GLU A 222 0.69 9.88 8.21
N ASN A 223 0.81 9.08 9.28
CA ASN A 223 -0.33 8.53 10.01
C ASN A 223 -0.98 9.51 11.00
N THR A 224 -0.25 10.52 11.47
CA THR A 224 -0.72 11.49 12.49
C THR A 224 -0.87 12.92 11.96
N CYS A 225 -0.57 13.14 10.68
CA CYS A 225 -0.57 14.47 10.08
C CYS A 225 -1.97 15.11 10.17
N PRO A 226 -2.11 16.29 10.82
CA PRO A 226 -3.41 16.91 11.05
C PRO A 226 -4.07 17.44 9.77
N GLN A 227 -3.26 17.72 8.74
CA GLN A 227 -3.71 18.21 7.43
C GLN A 227 -3.82 17.10 6.39
N ALA A 228 -3.54 15.84 6.76
CA ALA A 228 -3.76 14.73 5.85
C ALA A 228 -5.23 14.70 5.45
N PRO A 229 -5.56 14.82 4.15
CA PRO A 229 -6.92 14.63 3.72
C PRO A 229 -7.31 13.22 4.12
N ARG A 230 -8.43 13.08 4.84
CA ARG A 230 -9.11 11.79 5.02
C ARG A 230 -9.50 11.13 3.68
N ASP A 231 -9.23 11.79 2.55
CA ASP A 231 -9.58 11.42 1.18
C ASP A 231 -8.41 11.54 0.17
N ALA A 232 -7.13 11.58 0.59
CA ALA A 232 -6.02 11.71 -0.36
C ALA A 232 -5.46 10.36 -0.87
N PRO A 233 -5.34 10.17 -2.20
CA PRO A 233 -4.73 9.02 -2.84
C PRO A 233 -3.29 8.73 -2.34
N PRO A 234 -2.97 7.53 -1.84
CA PRO A 234 -1.60 7.07 -1.79
C PRO A 234 -1.19 6.65 -3.21
N GLY A 235 -0.68 7.60 -3.99
CA GLY A 235 -0.24 7.33 -5.37
C GLY A 235 -0.44 8.45 -6.37
N ALA A 236 -0.93 9.63 -5.97
CA ALA A 236 -0.71 10.82 -6.76
C ALA A 236 0.75 11.26 -6.56
N GLU A 237 1.67 10.61 -7.29
CA GLU A 237 2.73 11.40 -7.92
C GLU A 237 2.06 12.64 -8.52
N GLU A 238 2.70 13.80 -8.37
CA GLU A 238 2.34 14.99 -9.13
C GLU A 238 1.89 14.54 -10.51
N ALA A 239 0.61 14.74 -10.80
CA ALA A 239 0.17 14.73 -12.17
C ALA A 239 0.96 15.87 -12.80
N ALA A 240 2.13 15.53 -13.35
CA ALA A 240 2.74 16.28 -14.40
C ALA A 240 1.58 16.71 -15.31
N PRO A 241 1.47 18.01 -15.64
CA PRO A 241 0.38 18.48 -16.49
C PRO A 241 0.31 17.51 -17.66
N GLU A 242 -0.90 16.99 -17.94
CA GLU A 242 -1.15 15.98 -18.96
C GLU A 242 -0.13 16.15 -20.09
N PRO A 243 0.67 15.15 -20.46
CA PRO A 243 1.54 15.32 -21.59
C PRO A 243 0.63 15.66 -22.76
N LEU A 244 0.69 16.92 -23.20
CA LEU A 244 0.14 17.41 -24.45
C LEU A 244 0.30 16.28 -25.43
N ARG A 245 -0.84 15.73 -25.88
CA ARG A 245 -0.90 14.59 -26.81
C ARG A 245 0.27 14.70 -27.75
N LYS A 246 1.22 13.76 -27.69
CA LYS A 246 2.37 13.72 -28.59
C LYS A 246 1.82 13.67 -30.01
N VAL A 247 1.69 14.85 -30.63
CA VAL A 247 1.40 14.99 -32.04
C VAL A 247 2.64 14.41 -32.70
N SER A 248 2.44 13.30 -33.40
CA SER A 248 3.49 12.72 -34.24
C SER A 248 4.02 13.84 -35.15
N ASP A 249 5.35 14.04 -35.21
CA ASP A 249 6.04 15.08 -36.01
C ASP A 249 5.69 15.05 -37.52
N LEU A 250 4.87 14.09 -37.95
CA LEU A 250 4.42 13.86 -39.33
C LEU A 250 2.96 14.26 -39.59
N GLN A 251 2.20 14.69 -38.57
CA GLN A 251 0.80 15.11 -38.73
C GLN A 251 0.72 16.60 -39.09
N ARG A 252 0.03 16.92 -40.18
CA ARG A 252 -0.21 18.31 -40.63
C ARG A 252 -1.70 18.61 -40.65
N PRO A 253 -2.10 19.87 -40.40
CA PRO A 253 -3.49 20.28 -40.56
C PRO A 253 -3.91 20.12 -42.03
N TYR A 254 -5.04 19.45 -42.24
CA TYR A 254 -5.64 19.16 -43.54
C TYR A 254 -7.13 19.51 -43.49
N HIS A 255 -7.53 20.44 -44.35
CA HIS A 255 -8.93 20.81 -44.56
C HIS A 255 -9.51 19.98 -45.71
N CYS A 256 -10.56 19.20 -45.44
CA CYS A 256 -11.24 18.44 -46.49
C CYS A 256 -12.36 19.27 -47.13
N LYS A 257 -12.25 19.52 -48.45
CA LYS A 257 -13.24 20.30 -49.20
C LYS A 257 -14.61 19.63 -49.33
N ALA A 258 -14.68 18.30 -49.23
CA ALA A 258 -15.93 17.54 -49.36
C ALA A 258 -16.77 17.58 -48.08
N CYS A 259 -16.12 17.44 -46.91
CA CYS A 259 -16.82 17.45 -45.62
C CYS A 259 -16.69 18.76 -44.83
N GLN A 260 -15.94 19.75 -45.34
CA GLN A 260 -15.75 21.09 -44.74
C GLN A 260 -15.31 21.01 -43.27
N LYS A 261 -14.38 20.08 -42.98
CA LYS A 261 -13.84 19.85 -41.63
C LYS A 261 -12.32 19.84 -41.67
N ASP A 262 -11.73 20.39 -40.62
CA ASP A 262 -10.29 20.41 -40.38
C ASP A 262 -9.86 19.19 -39.58
N PHE A 263 -8.82 18.50 -40.05
CA PHE A 263 -8.24 17.33 -39.42
C PHE A 263 -6.73 17.47 -39.26
N LEU A 264 -6.14 16.80 -38.28
CA LEU A 264 -4.69 16.59 -38.19
C LEU A 264 -4.37 15.20 -38.72
N PHE A 265 -3.88 15.14 -39.96
CA PHE A 265 -3.64 13.87 -40.66
C PHE A 265 -2.18 13.72 -41.06
N THR A 266 -1.72 12.47 -41.10
CA THR A 266 -0.50 12.12 -41.84
C THR A 266 -0.82 12.06 -43.34
N PRO A 267 0.17 12.15 -44.25
CA PRO A 267 -0.08 12.04 -45.70
C PRO A 267 -0.84 10.77 -46.10
N THR A 268 -0.64 9.65 -45.39
CA THR A 268 -1.38 8.40 -45.60
C THR A 268 -2.84 8.46 -45.15
N ASP A 269 -3.13 9.22 -44.08
CA ASP A 269 -4.50 9.39 -43.59
C ASP A 269 -5.31 10.30 -44.51
N VAL A 270 -4.67 11.31 -45.12
CA VAL A 270 -5.31 12.16 -46.14
C VAL A 270 -5.79 11.31 -47.33
N LEU A 271 -4.94 10.41 -47.83
CA LEU A 271 -5.31 9.52 -48.94
C LEU A 271 -6.42 8.54 -48.55
N ARG A 272 -6.38 8.00 -47.32
CA ARG A 272 -7.44 7.11 -46.80
C ARG A 272 -8.77 7.85 -46.67
N HIS A 273 -8.74 9.08 -46.18
CA HIS A 273 -9.93 9.92 -46.03
C HIS A 273 -10.50 10.32 -47.40
N GLN A 274 -9.67 10.69 -48.37
CA GLN A 274 -10.13 11.00 -49.73
C GLN A 274 -10.81 9.81 -50.41
N ARG A 275 -10.34 8.58 -50.17
CA ARG A 275 -10.99 7.34 -50.67
C ARG A 275 -12.36 7.06 -50.07
N GLN A 276 -12.72 7.68 -48.94
CA GLN A 276 -14.06 7.55 -48.34
C GLN A 276 -15.09 8.47 -49.02
N HIS A 277 -14.65 9.39 -49.88
CA HIS A 277 -15.51 10.32 -50.63
C HIS A 277 -15.61 9.96 -52.13
N VAL A 278 -15.08 8.80 -52.53
CA VAL A 278 -15.24 8.19 -53.87
C VAL A 278 -16.25 7.06 -53.75
#